data_AF-A0A7S4T6Y8-F1
#
_entry.id   AF-A0A7S4T6Y8-F1
#
_cell.length_a   1.000
_cell.length_b   1.000
_cell.length_c   1.000
_cell.angle_alpha   90.00
_cell.angle_beta   90.00
_cell.angle_gamma   90.00
#
_symmetry.space_group_name_H-M   'P 1'
#
loop_
_entity.id
_entity.type
_entity.pdbx_description
1 polymer ?
#
loop_
_entity_poly.entity_id
_entity_poly.type
_entity_poly.pdbx_seq_one_letter_code
_entity_poly.pdbx_strand_id
1 'polypeptide(L)'
;MEQSLNTRTPLLQSAHTYNIQREKVHWPDIIQPLKSIGIEKRKDEQYWDGLAQCYHQGLAKNVGVSNYGPTMIKRAHKALADRGVPLVSNQINFSLVRYQSSLETIKVCEELGIQVLAYFPLGNGLLAGKYDLNDKSTLPTFPKSITMKKYLKGSQTLLQEVQTIATANNVSCAQVSLNWIMKKGVIPIPGCRNGAHALDNFASLDFVLSEEEVERLDVASMNSMEFSSGGFELE
;
A
#
# COMPACT_ATOMS: atom_id res chain seq x y z
N MET A 1 13.77 15.58 -25.65
CA MET A 1 12.77 14.94 -24.77
C MET A 1 13.41 14.13 -23.63
N GLU A 2 14.70 13.78 -23.70
CA GLU A 2 15.43 13.06 -22.64
C GLU A 2 16.04 13.94 -21.53
N GLN A 3 16.15 15.26 -21.70
CA GLN A 3 16.88 16.11 -20.74
C GLN A 3 16.05 16.68 -19.58
N SER A 4 14.70 16.56 -19.59
CA SER A 4 13.86 17.11 -18.50
C SER A 4 13.53 16.10 -17.40
N LEU A 5 13.94 14.83 -17.52
CA LEU A 5 13.65 13.77 -16.55
C LEU A 5 14.62 13.75 -15.36
N ASN A 6 15.70 14.55 -15.39
CA ASN A 6 16.83 14.39 -14.46
C ASN A 6 16.84 15.35 -13.26
N THR A 7 15.86 16.24 -13.09
CA THR A 7 15.92 17.29 -12.05
C THR A 7 14.78 17.31 -11.04
N ARG A 8 13.85 16.35 -11.07
CA ARG A 8 12.86 16.22 -10.01
C ARG A 8 12.64 14.74 -9.71
N THR A 9 13.00 14.37 -8.48
CA THR A 9 12.49 13.22 -7.71
C THR A 9 13.36 11.93 -7.72
N PRO A 10 13.93 11.49 -6.57
CA PRO A 10 14.70 10.24 -6.44
C PRO A 10 13.88 8.93 -6.53
N LEU A 11 12.67 8.96 -7.10
CA LEU A 11 11.65 7.91 -6.89
C LEU A 11 11.82 6.61 -7.72
N LEU A 12 12.86 6.47 -8.55
CA LEU A 12 12.97 5.36 -9.52
C LEU A 12 14.25 4.50 -9.40
N GLN A 13 14.75 4.27 -8.19
CA GLN A 13 15.87 3.33 -7.94
C GLN A 13 15.44 1.96 -7.37
N SER A 14 14.21 1.50 -7.63
CA SER A 14 13.70 0.22 -7.09
C SER A 14 13.86 -1.00 -8.02
N ALA A 15 14.46 -0.85 -9.20
CA ALA A 15 14.46 -1.90 -10.23
C ALA A 15 15.19 -3.22 -9.84
N HIS A 16 15.94 -3.26 -8.74
CA HIS A 16 16.59 -4.46 -8.20
C HIS A 16 16.46 -4.57 -6.68
N THR A 17 15.25 -4.37 -6.16
CA THR A 17 14.94 -4.63 -4.75
C THR A 17 14.47 -6.08 -4.57
N TYR A 18 15.17 -6.86 -3.74
CA TYR A 18 14.63 -8.13 -3.25
C TYR A 18 13.69 -7.86 -2.08
N ASN A 19 12.43 -8.27 -2.23
CA ASN A 19 11.42 -8.16 -1.19
C ASN A 19 11.12 -9.53 -0.59
N ILE A 20 11.15 -9.65 0.74
CA ILE A 20 10.45 -10.76 1.39
C ILE A 20 8.97 -10.39 1.42
N GLN A 21 8.19 -11.12 0.63
CA GLN A 21 6.73 -11.03 0.66
C GLN A 21 6.17 -12.10 1.59
N ARG A 22 5.42 -11.69 2.63
CA ARG A 22 4.68 -12.62 3.53
C ARG A 22 3.41 -13.20 2.86
N GLU A 23 3.49 -13.64 1.60
CA GLU A 23 2.36 -14.29 0.90
C GLU A 23 2.32 -15.82 1.02
N LYS A 24 3.47 -16.48 1.23
CA LYS A 24 3.58 -17.96 1.21
C LYS A 24 4.21 -18.57 2.47
N VAL A 25 3.82 -18.07 3.65
CA VAL A 25 3.81 -18.88 4.89
C VAL A 25 2.35 -19.31 5.10
N HIS A 26 1.85 -20.14 4.17
CA HIS A 26 0.43 -20.46 4.03
C HIS A 26 -0.07 -21.52 5.04
N TRP A 27 0.78 -21.90 6.00
CA TRP A 27 0.42 -22.45 7.30
C TRP A 27 1.34 -21.78 8.33
N PRO A 28 0.84 -21.43 9.52
CA PRO A 28 1.18 -20.11 10.03
C PRO A 28 2.30 -20.14 11.08
N ASP A 29 3.31 -19.30 10.88
CA ASP A 29 4.13 -18.74 11.98
C ASP A 29 3.32 -17.67 12.78
N ILE A 30 2.04 -17.47 12.44
CA ILE A 30 1.10 -16.51 13.06
C ILE A 30 0.06 -17.22 13.95
N ILE A 31 -0.43 -18.42 13.59
CA ILE A 31 -1.11 -19.35 14.49
C ILE A 31 -0.04 -20.31 14.98
N GLN A 32 0.68 -19.86 16.00
CA GLN A 32 1.56 -20.74 16.74
C GLN A 32 0.74 -21.27 17.92
N PRO A 33 0.07 -22.43 17.80
CA PRO A 33 -0.78 -22.97 18.87
C PRO A 33 0.00 -23.20 20.17
N LEU A 34 1.34 -23.17 20.10
CA LEU A 34 2.26 -23.30 21.23
C LEU A 34 2.90 -21.96 21.68
N LYS A 35 2.48 -20.81 21.11
CA LYS A 35 2.91 -19.47 21.56
C LYS A 35 2.56 -19.24 23.03
N SER A 36 1.38 -19.71 23.44
CA SER A 36 0.92 -19.66 24.83
C SER A 36 1.74 -20.52 25.80
N ILE A 37 2.56 -21.45 25.28
CA ILE A 37 3.48 -22.28 26.08
C ILE A 37 4.98 -22.01 25.76
N GLY A 38 5.29 -20.89 25.11
CA GLY A 38 6.66 -20.40 24.93
C GLY A 38 7.47 -21.06 23.80
N ILE A 39 6.86 -21.85 22.93
CA ILE A 39 7.54 -22.44 21.77
C ILE A 39 7.26 -21.57 20.55
N GLU A 40 8.26 -20.76 20.16
CA GLU A 40 8.19 -19.92 18.98
C GLU A 40 9.31 -20.25 17.98
N LYS A 41 8.99 -20.59 16.72
CA LYS A 41 9.98 -20.77 15.64
C LYS A 41 10.00 -19.55 14.72
N ARG A 42 10.48 -18.41 15.22
CA ARG A 42 10.68 -17.23 14.36
C ARG A 42 11.84 -17.46 13.40
N LYS A 43 11.56 -17.49 12.10
CA LYS A 43 12.57 -17.57 11.04
C LYS A 43 12.97 -16.21 10.47
N ASP A 44 12.43 -15.11 10.98
CA ASP A 44 12.65 -13.77 10.42
C ASP A 44 14.15 -13.43 10.32
N GLU A 45 14.93 -13.74 11.35
CA GLU A 45 16.39 -13.50 11.36
C GLU A 45 17.12 -14.31 10.28
N GLN A 46 16.73 -15.56 10.04
CA GLN A 46 17.30 -16.38 8.98
C GLN A 46 16.97 -15.80 7.60
N TYR A 47 15.78 -15.22 7.43
CA TYR A 47 15.42 -14.56 6.18
C TYR A 47 16.20 -13.25 5.99
N TRP A 48 16.44 -12.49 7.05
CA TRP A 48 17.28 -11.29 7.00
C TRP A 48 18.75 -11.63 6.71
N ASP A 49 19.25 -12.75 7.23
CA ASP A 49 20.57 -13.29 6.84
C ASP A 49 20.64 -13.59 5.34
N GLY A 50 19.62 -14.28 4.81
CA GLY A 50 19.53 -14.57 3.38
C GLY A 50 19.46 -13.31 2.52
N LEU A 51 18.68 -12.31 2.92
CA LEU A 51 18.62 -11.02 2.24
C LEU A 51 19.98 -10.31 2.25
N ALA A 52 20.67 -10.30 3.39
CA ALA A 52 21.99 -9.70 3.48
C ALA A 52 23.01 -10.43 2.60
N GLN A 53 22.93 -11.76 2.54
CA GLN A 53 23.78 -12.55 1.65
C GLN A 53 23.51 -12.23 0.17
N CYS A 54 22.25 -12.11 -0.24
CA CYS A 54 21.89 -11.68 -1.60
C CYS A 54 22.44 -10.29 -1.93
N TYR A 55 22.39 -9.35 -0.98
CA TYR A 55 22.94 -8.01 -1.14
C TYR A 55 24.47 -8.05 -1.30
N HIS A 56 25.17 -8.72 -0.40
CA HIS A 56 26.65 -8.81 -0.42
C HIS A 56 27.20 -9.55 -1.63
N GLN A 57 26.43 -10.51 -2.17
CA GLN A 57 26.77 -11.20 -3.42
C GLN A 57 26.46 -10.37 -4.68
N GLY A 58 25.86 -9.18 -4.54
CA GLY A 58 25.44 -8.35 -5.67
C GLY A 58 24.22 -8.88 -6.42
N LEU A 59 23.53 -9.89 -5.88
CA LEU A 59 22.28 -10.42 -6.44
C LEU A 59 21.14 -9.41 -6.27
N ALA A 60 21.17 -8.64 -5.17
CA ALA A 60 20.24 -7.56 -4.88
C ALA A 60 20.99 -6.23 -4.76
N LYS A 61 20.49 -5.15 -5.38
CA LYS A 61 21.01 -3.79 -5.12
C LYS A 61 20.39 -3.16 -3.89
N ASN A 62 19.18 -3.59 -3.55
CA ASN A 62 18.35 -3.03 -2.49
C ASN A 62 17.59 -4.15 -1.78
N VAL A 63 17.26 -3.93 -0.50
CA VAL A 63 16.48 -4.86 0.31
C VAL A 63 15.20 -4.20 0.81
N GLY A 64 14.08 -4.90 0.69
CA GLY A 64 12.80 -4.48 1.23
C GLY A 64 12.02 -5.63 1.87
N VAL A 65 10.95 -5.25 2.57
CA VAL A 65 10.02 -6.19 3.21
C VAL A 65 8.59 -5.85 2.79
N SER A 66 7.64 -6.72 3.10
CA SER A 66 6.22 -6.46 2.87
C SER A 66 5.39 -6.90 4.06
N ASN A 67 4.39 -6.07 4.40
CA ASN A 67 3.45 -6.25 5.51
C ASN A 67 4.13 -6.34 6.88
N TYR A 68 5.21 -5.60 7.08
CA TYR A 68 5.83 -5.46 8.40
C TYR A 68 5.18 -4.29 9.12
N GLY A 69 4.58 -4.55 10.28
CA GLY A 69 4.10 -3.51 11.20
C GLY A 69 5.24 -2.79 11.95
N PRO A 70 4.90 -1.85 12.85
CA PRO A 70 5.85 -0.96 13.52
C PRO A 70 6.93 -1.70 14.30
N THR A 71 6.57 -2.81 14.95
CA THR A 71 7.51 -3.62 15.74
C THR A 71 8.49 -4.36 14.83
N MET A 72 7.99 -5.01 13.78
CA MET A 72 8.83 -5.81 12.89
C MET A 72 9.73 -4.96 12.02
N ILE A 73 9.26 -3.80 11.55
CA ILE A 73 10.08 -2.92 10.71
C ILE A 73 11.30 -2.41 11.50
N LYS A 74 11.14 -2.06 12.78
CA LYS A 74 12.25 -1.68 13.67
C LYS A 74 13.25 -2.82 13.86
N ARG A 75 12.78 -4.05 14.08
CA ARG A 75 13.64 -5.24 14.23
C ARG A 75 14.41 -5.53 12.95
N ALA A 76 13.73 -5.54 11.81
CA ALA A 76 14.34 -5.81 10.50
C ALA A 76 15.36 -4.74 10.12
N HIS A 77 15.01 -3.47 10.31
CA HIS A 77 15.90 -2.34 10.08
C HIS A 77 17.18 -2.50 10.90
N LYS A 78 17.07 -2.76 12.20
CA LYS A 78 18.24 -3.00 13.05
C LYS A 78 19.06 -4.21 12.58
N ALA A 79 18.42 -5.35 12.33
CA ALA A 79 19.13 -6.57 11.96
C ALA A 79 19.89 -6.42 10.64
N LEU A 80 19.29 -5.79 9.62
CA LEU A 80 19.95 -5.54 8.34
C LEU A 80 21.06 -4.48 8.48
N ALA A 81 20.85 -3.43 9.28
CA ALA A 81 21.88 -2.43 9.57
C ALA A 81 23.10 -3.04 10.27
N ASP A 82 22.90 -3.95 11.24
CA ASP A 82 23.98 -4.69 11.90
C ASP A 82 24.81 -5.55 10.90
N ARG A 83 24.24 -5.85 9.72
CA ARG A 83 24.88 -6.58 8.61
C ARG A 83 25.43 -5.66 7.50
N GLY A 84 25.38 -4.35 7.70
CA GLY A 84 25.80 -3.35 6.70
C GLY A 84 24.87 -3.26 5.48
N VAL A 85 23.59 -3.64 5.62
CA VAL A 85 22.62 -3.67 4.53
C VAL A 85 21.47 -2.70 4.83
N PRO A 86 21.20 -1.71 3.98
CA PRO A 86 20.09 -0.79 4.19
C PRO A 86 18.74 -1.48 3.88
N LEU A 87 17.79 -1.35 4.80
CA LEU A 87 16.38 -1.67 4.52
C LEU A 87 15.74 -0.45 3.89
N VAL A 88 15.39 -0.52 2.59
CA VAL A 88 14.98 0.68 1.83
C VAL A 88 13.48 0.81 1.63
N SER A 89 12.72 -0.28 1.76
CA SER A 89 11.27 -0.22 1.52
C SER A 89 10.44 -1.19 2.34
N ASN A 90 9.19 -0.80 2.62
CA ASN A 90 8.14 -1.65 3.18
C ASN A 90 6.89 -1.58 2.31
N GLN A 91 6.50 -2.67 1.67
CA GLN A 91 5.30 -2.75 0.86
C GLN A 91 4.09 -3.20 1.70
N ILE A 92 3.12 -2.31 1.93
CA ILE A 92 1.93 -2.57 2.77
C ILE A 92 0.63 -2.31 2.00
N ASN A 93 -0.47 -2.88 2.46
CA ASN A 93 -1.78 -2.53 1.92
C ASN A 93 -2.16 -1.15 2.44
N PHE A 94 -2.26 -0.18 1.56
CA PHE A 94 -2.58 1.19 1.92
C PHE A 94 -3.43 1.86 0.86
N SER A 95 -4.55 2.43 1.29
CA SER A 95 -5.50 3.15 0.45
C SER A 95 -6.45 3.95 1.34
N LEU A 96 -7.31 4.78 0.73
CA LEU A 96 -8.35 5.51 1.45
C LEU A 96 -9.33 4.62 2.24
N VAL A 97 -9.43 3.32 1.94
CA VAL A 97 -10.27 2.38 2.71
C VAL A 97 -9.45 1.56 3.73
N ARG A 98 -8.19 1.93 3.96
CA ARG A 98 -7.27 1.30 4.91
C ARG A 98 -6.25 2.30 5.47
N TYR A 99 -6.71 3.49 5.79
CA TYR A 99 -5.85 4.58 6.25
C TYR A 99 -5.42 4.38 7.70
N GLN A 100 -6.39 4.24 8.61
CA GLN A 100 -6.16 4.26 10.06
C GLN A 100 -5.18 3.19 10.54
N SER A 101 -5.38 1.94 10.10
CA SER A 101 -4.55 0.79 10.49
C SER A 101 -3.09 0.85 10.01
N SER A 102 -2.76 1.75 9.07
CA SER A 102 -1.41 1.84 8.49
C SER A 102 -0.60 3.04 8.99
N LEU A 103 -1.23 3.99 9.69
CA LEU A 103 -0.62 5.26 10.10
C LEU A 103 0.65 5.08 10.94
N GLU A 104 0.61 4.21 11.95
CA GLU A 104 1.79 3.97 12.80
C GLU A 104 2.94 3.35 12.00
N THR A 105 2.64 2.42 11.11
CA THR A 105 3.65 1.78 10.26
C THR A 105 4.31 2.79 9.34
N ILE A 106 3.52 3.68 8.72
CA ILE A 106 4.02 4.74 7.85
C ILE A 106 4.93 5.69 8.62
N LYS A 107 4.49 6.16 9.79
CA LYS A 107 5.29 7.05 10.65
C LYS A 107 6.63 6.43 11.03
N VAL A 108 6.64 5.17 11.47
CA VAL A 108 7.89 4.48 11.82
C VAL A 108 8.80 4.28 10.60
N CYS A 109 8.23 3.98 9.43
CA CYS A 109 9.03 3.88 8.21
C CYS A 109 9.66 5.24 7.85
N GLU A 110 8.92 6.34 7.96
CA GLU A 110 9.43 7.70 7.76
C GLU A 110 10.57 8.03 8.72
N GLU A 111 10.40 7.77 10.02
CA GLU A 111 11.44 7.98 11.05
C GLU A 111 12.74 7.19 10.78
N LEU A 112 12.62 6.01 10.15
CA LEU A 112 13.75 5.14 9.80
C LEU A 112 14.31 5.39 8.39
N GLY A 113 13.74 6.33 7.62
CA GLY A 113 14.14 6.57 6.23
C GLY A 113 13.78 5.43 5.26
N ILE A 114 12.74 4.64 5.58
CA ILE A 114 12.25 3.52 4.80
C ILE A 114 11.07 3.98 3.94
N GLN A 115 11.14 3.77 2.62
CA GLN A 115 10.06 4.16 1.72
C GLN A 115 8.90 3.16 1.79
N VAL A 116 7.69 3.65 2.07
CA VAL A 116 6.49 2.82 2.01
C VAL A 116 6.00 2.71 0.56
N LEU A 117 5.64 1.49 0.16
CA LEU A 117 4.99 1.19 -1.12
C LEU A 117 3.57 0.67 -0.87
N ALA A 118 2.56 1.31 -1.45
CA ALA A 118 1.16 0.93 -1.27
C ALA A 118 0.71 -0.07 -2.34
N TYR A 119 0.39 -1.30 -1.94
CA TYR A 119 -0.38 -2.22 -2.76
C TYR A 119 -1.88 -2.12 -2.46
N PHE A 120 -2.71 -2.57 -3.41
CA PHE A 120 -4.16 -2.31 -3.43
C PHE A 120 -4.58 -0.83 -3.29
N PRO A 121 -3.88 0.14 -3.92
CA PRO A 121 -4.16 1.56 -3.72
C PRO A 121 -5.57 1.97 -4.16
N LEU A 122 -6.20 1.21 -5.06
CA LEU A 122 -7.53 1.47 -5.61
C LEU A 122 -8.65 0.58 -5.04
N GLY A 123 -8.39 -0.22 -4.00
CA GLY A 123 -9.41 -1.04 -3.35
C GLY A 123 -10.14 -1.99 -4.31
N ASN A 124 -9.40 -2.63 -5.24
CA ASN A 124 -9.96 -3.49 -6.30
C ASN A 124 -10.97 -2.76 -7.23
N GLY A 125 -10.72 -1.48 -7.50
CA GLY A 125 -11.51 -0.61 -8.36
C GLY A 125 -12.60 0.19 -7.63
N LEU A 126 -12.82 -0.09 -6.33
CA LEU A 126 -13.78 0.65 -5.51
C LEU A 126 -13.46 2.15 -5.50
N LEU A 127 -12.20 2.50 -5.25
CA LEU A 127 -11.71 3.88 -5.22
C LEU A 127 -11.46 4.48 -6.61
N ALA A 128 -11.64 3.69 -7.66
CA ALA A 128 -11.55 4.15 -9.05
C ALA A 128 -12.93 4.47 -9.66
N GLY A 129 -14.01 4.45 -8.86
CA GLY A 129 -15.37 4.71 -9.34
C GLY A 129 -15.96 3.57 -10.18
N LYS A 130 -15.40 2.35 -10.08
CA LYS A 130 -15.82 1.21 -10.92
C LYS A 130 -17.22 0.69 -10.62
N TYR A 131 -17.70 0.84 -9.39
CA TYR A 131 -18.90 0.18 -8.89
C TYR A 131 -19.95 1.19 -8.44
N ASP A 132 -21.19 0.99 -8.84
CA ASP A 132 -22.35 1.77 -8.42
C ASP A 132 -23.39 0.85 -7.76
N LEU A 133 -23.94 1.27 -6.61
CA LEU A 133 -25.02 0.56 -5.93
C LEU A 133 -26.34 0.61 -6.71
N ASN A 134 -26.54 1.63 -7.53
CA ASN A 134 -27.74 1.84 -8.33
C ASN A 134 -27.68 1.12 -9.68
N ASP A 135 -26.48 0.82 -10.18
CA ASP A 135 -26.27 0.05 -11.40
C ASP A 135 -25.70 -1.35 -11.11
N LYS A 136 -26.61 -2.34 -11.09
CA LYS A 136 -26.25 -3.75 -10.85
C LYS A 136 -25.28 -4.32 -11.89
N SER A 137 -25.18 -3.76 -13.10
CA SER A 137 -24.29 -4.25 -14.16
C SER A 137 -22.82 -4.00 -13.85
N THR A 138 -22.53 -2.98 -13.03
CA THR A 138 -21.18 -2.64 -12.60
C THR A 138 -20.67 -3.58 -11.50
N LEU A 139 -21.58 -4.14 -10.70
CA LEU A 139 -21.24 -4.98 -9.56
C LEU A 139 -20.67 -6.34 -9.99
N PRO A 140 -19.68 -6.89 -9.27
CA PRO A 140 -19.15 -8.23 -9.56
C PRO A 140 -20.23 -9.29 -9.35
N THR A 141 -20.06 -10.47 -9.96
CA THR A 141 -20.98 -11.61 -9.79
C THR A 141 -20.95 -12.19 -8.37
N PHE A 142 -22.01 -12.90 -7.99
CA PHE A 142 -22.08 -13.66 -6.74
C PHE A 142 -20.91 -14.66 -6.61
N PRO A 143 -20.33 -14.87 -5.40
CA PRO A 143 -20.68 -14.26 -4.11
C PRO A 143 -20.01 -12.91 -3.82
N LYS A 144 -19.06 -12.47 -4.66
CA LYS A 144 -18.30 -11.22 -4.46
C LYS A 144 -19.20 -9.97 -4.42
N SER A 145 -20.36 -10.04 -5.07
CA SER A 145 -21.38 -8.99 -5.03
C SER A 145 -21.85 -8.62 -3.62
N ILE A 146 -21.94 -9.60 -2.69
CA ILE A 146 -22.39 -9.37 -1.32
C ILE A 146 -21.38 -8.52 -0.58
N THR A 147 -20.12 -8.97 -0.58
CA THR A 147 -19.03 -8.27 0.10
C THR A 147 -18.83 -6.87 -0.49
N MET A 148 -18.90 -6.74 -1.82
CA MET A 148 -18.75 -5.44 -2.47
C MET A 148 -19.88 -4.47 -2.11
N LYS A 149 -21.14 -4.92 -2.06
CA LYS A 149 -22.26 -4.09 -1.59
C LYS A 149 -22.06 -3.62 -0.14
N LYS A 150 -21.50 -4.46 0.72
CA LYS A 150 -21.18 -4.09 2.11
C LYS A 150 -20.17 -2.95 2.13
N TYR A 151 -19.07 -3.05 1.38
CA TYR A 151 -18.05 -2.00 1.31
C TYR A 151 -18.57 -0.70 0.69
N LEU A 152 -19.36 -0.79 -0.39
CA LEU A 152 -19.97 0.38 -1.01
C LEU A 152 -20.87 1.15 -0.04
N LYS A 153 -21.73 0.44 0.71
CA LYS A 153 -22.57 1.06 1.74
C LYS A 153 -21.76 1.62 2.89
N GLY A 154 -20.79 0.85 3.38
CA GLY A 154 -19.93 1.24 4.51
C GLY A 154 -18.93 2.35 4.19
N SER A 155 -18.74 2.70 2.91
CA SER A 155 -17.77 3.72 2.47
C SER A 155 -18.43 4.79 1.61
N GLN A 156 -19.76 4.91 1.65
CA GLN A 156 -20.51 5.79 0.74
C GLN A 156 -20.03 7.24 0.80
N THR A 157 -19.87 7.79 2.01
CA THR A 157 -19.37 9.16 2.22
C THR A 157 -17.99 9.36 1.60
N LEU A 158 -17.07 8.41 1.81
CA LEU A 158 -15.74 8.45 1.21
C LEU A 158 -15.79 8.42 -0.32
N LEU A 159 -16.60 7.55 -0.91
CA LEU A 159 -16.70 7.42 -2.37
C LEU A 159 -17.32 8.66 -3.00
N GLN A 160 -18.32 9.26 -2.34
CA GLN A 160 -18.91 10.54 -2.76
C GLN A 160 -17.89 11.67 -2.68
N GLU A 161 -17.06 11.69 -1.64
CA GLU A 161 -16.02 12.69 -1.46
C GLU A 161 -14.94 12.58 -2.56
N VAL A 162 -14.45 11.37 -2.83
CA VAL A 162 -13.53 11.10 -3.96
C VAL A 162 -14.13 11.56 -5.28
N GLN A 163 -15.40 11.24 -5.56
CA GLN A 163 -16.08 11.65 -6.78
C GLN A 163 -16.24 13.18 -6.87
N THR A 164 -16.53 13.85 -5.75
CA THR A 164 -16.70 15.30 -5.69
C THR A 164 -15.40 16.01 -6.03
N ILE A 165 -14.29 15.60 -5.41
CA ILE A 165 -12.95 16.14 -5.68
C ILE A 165 -12.53 15.84 -7.12
N ALA A 166 -12.77 14.61 -7.60
CA ALA A 166 -12.45 14.22 -8.97
C ALA A 166 -13.16 15.11 -10.00
N THR A 167 -14.45 15.36 -9.77
CA THR A 167 -15.27 16.23 -10.65
C THR A 167 -14.79 17.68 -10.59
N ALA A 168 -14.50 18.20 -9.40
CA ALA A 168 -14.04 19.58 -9.22
C ALA A 168 -12.70 19.86 -9.91
N ASN A 169 -11.79 18.86 -9.91
CA ASN A 169 -10.47 18.97 -10.54
C ASN A 169 -10.44 18.46 -11.99
N ASN A 170 -11.56 17.96 -12.53
CA ASN A 170 -11.64 17.36 -13.85
C ASN A 170 -10.62 16.22 -14.06
N VAL A 171 -10.50 15.35 -13.05
CA VAL A 171 -9.61 14.18 -12.98
C VAL A 171 -10.41 12.92 -12.66
N SER A 172 -9.82 11.74 -12.79
CA SER A 172 -10.49 10.49 -12.43
C SER A 172 -10.46 10.23 -10.92
N CYS A 173 -11.39 9.41 -10.42
CA CYS A 173 -11.37 8.95 -9.02
C CYS A 173 -10.08 8.16 -8.69
N ALA A 174 -9.52 7.45 -9.67
CA ALA A 174 -8.25 6.76 -9.51
C ALA A 174 -7.11 7.78 -9.29
N GLN A 175 -7.09 8.86 -10.08
CA GLN A 175 -6.12 9.94 -9.93
C GLN A 175 -6.18 10.60 -8.56
N VAL A 176 -7.38 10.94 -8.06
CA VAL A 176 -7.59 11.45 -6.67
C VAL A 176 -7.02 10.49 -5.65
N SER A 177 -7.38 9.21 -5.74
CA SER A 177 -6.96 8.19 -4.76
C SER A 177 -5.45 7.98 -4.74
N LEU A 178 -4.80 7.98 -5.90
CA LEU A 178 -3.35 7.83 -6.02
C LEU A 178 -2.61 9.08 -5.54
N ASN A 179 -3.12 10.27 -5.88
CA ASN A 179 -2.55 11.53 -5.43
C ASN A 179 -2.60 11.66 -3.91
N TRP A 180 -3.71 11.25 -3.29
CA TRP A 180 -3.83 11.22 -1.84
C TRP A 180 -2.78 10.30 -1.19
N ILE A 181 -2.52 9.11 -1.75
CA ILE A 181 -1.46 8.21 -1.24
C ILE A 181 -0.09 8.90 -1.32
N MET A 182 0.20 9.59 -2.41
CA MET A 182 1.46 10.34 -2.57
C MET A 182 1.58 11.49 -1.57
N LYS A 183 0.48 12.18 -1.25
CA LYS A 183 0.42 13.20 -0.19
C LYS A 183 0.71 12.66 1.21
N LYS A 184 0.56 11.34 1.44
CA LYS A 184 0.96 10.67 2.68
C LYS A 184 2.42 10.22 2.69
N GLY A 185 3.23 10.62 1.70
CA GLY A 185 4.62 10.21 1.58
C GLY A 185 4.79 8.75 1.11
N VAL A 186 3.74 8.12 0.60
CA VAL A 186 3.74 6.72 0.19
C VAL A 186 3.72 6.62 -1.34
N ILE A 187 4.44 5.64 -1.90
CA ILE A 187 4.45 5.39 -3.36
C ILE A 187 3.35 4.38 -3.71
N PRO A 188 2.31 4.74 -4.46
CA PRO A 188 1.30 3.77 -4.89
C PRO A 188 1.82 2.84 -5.99
N ILE A 189 1.39 1.57 -5.93
CA ILE A 189 1.60 0.56 -6.99
C ILE A 189 0.23 0.19 -7.58
N PRO A 190 -0.33 1.03 -8.47
CA PRO A 190 -1.64 0.77 -9.04
C PRO A 190 -1.59 -0.35 -10.07
N GLY A 191 -2.55 -1.27 -9.98
CA GLY A 191 -2.78 -2.26 -11.03
C GLY A 191 -3.45 -1.62 -12.25
N CYS A 192 -3.03 -2.02 -13.46
CA CYS A 192 -3.71 -1.68 -14.71
C CYS A 192 -4.06 -2.97 -15.47
N ARG A 193 -5.13 -2.94 -16.27
CA ARG A 193 -5.56 -4.09 -17.11
C ARG A 193 -5.45 -3.80 -18.61
N ASN A 194 -5.26 -2.53 -18.97
CA ASN A 194 -5.15 -2.03 -20.33
C ASN A 194 -4.34 -0.72 -20.32
N GLY A 195 -3.96 -0.25 -21.51
CA GLY A 195 -3.16 0.98 -21.66
C GLY A 195 -3.87 2.24 -21.16
N ALA A 196 -5.20 2.33 -21.29
CA ALA A 196 -5.95 3.47 -20.79
C ALA A 196 -5.85 3.62 -19.26
N HIS A 197 -5.94 2.51 -18.52
CA HIS A 197 -5.73 2.54 -17.07
C HIS A 197 -4.30 2.94 -16.70
N ALA A 198 -3.31 2.50 -17.47
CA ALA A 198 -1.92 2.87 -17.22
C ALA A 198 -1.69 4.37 -17.42
N LEU A 199 -2.25 4.95 -18.49
CA LEU A 199 -2.19 6.38 -18.77
C LEU A 199 -2.93 7.20 -17.71
N ASP A 200 -4.13 6.77 -17.30
CA ASP A 200 -4.93 7.44 -16.26
C ASP A 200 -4.20 7.45 -14.92
N ASN A 201 -3.66 6.30 -14.50
CA ASN A 201 -2.85 6.20 -13.29
C ASN A 201 -1.61 7.11 -13.35
N PHE A 202 -0.93 7.17 -14.50
CA PHE A 202 0.25 8.02 -14.67
C PHE A 202 -0.08 9.50 -14.55
N ALA A 203 -1.20 9.95 -15.13
CA ALA A 203 -1.67 11.32 -15.05
C ALA A 203 -2.11 11.76 -13.63
N SER A 204 -2.11 10.85 -12.65
CA SER A 204 -2.22 11.21 -11.24
C SER A 204 -1.06 12.10 -10.73
N LEU A 205 0.05 12.13 -11.47
CA LEU A 205 1.23 12.97 -11.22
C LEU A 205 1.07 14.41 -11.73
N ASP A 206 0.08 14.67 -12.58
CA ASP A 206 -0.07 15.94 -13.29
C ASP A 206 -0.91 16.97 -12.51
N PHE A 207 -1.45 16.60 -11.35
CA PHE A 207 -2.18 17.49 -10.45
C PHE A 207 -1.77 17.24 -8.99
N VAL A 208 -2.16 18.14 -8.10
CA VAL A 208 -1.82 18.05 -6.68
C VAL A 208 -3.07 18.39 -5.88
N LEU A 209 -3.50 17.49 -5.01
CA LEU A 209 -4.57 17.76 -4.05
C LEU A 209 -4.18 18.93 -3.13
N SER A 210 -5.12 19.84 -2.91
CA SER A 210 -4.99 20.86 -1.87
C SER A 210 -5.02 20.24 -0.47
N GLU A 211 -4.53 20.98 0.52
CA GLU A 211 -4.53 20.51 1.92
C GLU A 211 -5.97 20.31 2.45
N GLU A 212 -6.92 21.16 2.03
CA GLU A 212 -8.34 21.00 2.38
C GLU A 212 -8.93 19.71 1.80
N GLU A 213 -8.64 19.39 0.53
CA GLU A 213 -9.09 18.15 -0.09
C GLU A 213 -8.49 16.91 0.57
N VAL A 214 -7.21 16.98 0.95
CA VAL A 214 -6.56 15.91 1.71
C VAL A 214 -7.24 15.73 3.08
N GLU A 215 -7.53 16.80 3.79
CA GLU A 215 -8.23 16.74 5.09
C GLU A 215 -9.64 16.15 4.97
N ARG A 216 -10.41 16.58 3.95
CA ARG A 216 -11.74 16.02 3.68
C ARG A 216 -11.68 14.52 3.41
N LEU A 217 -10.70 14.07 2.63
CA LEU A 217 -10.48 12.65 2.35
C LEU A 217 -10.04 11.87 3.59
N ASP A 218 -9.20 12.46 4.44
CA ASP A 218 -8.78 11.85 5.71
C ASP A 218 -9.98 11.61 6.63
N VAL A 219 -10.82 12.63 6.83
CA VAL A 219 -12.03 12.54 7.66
C VAL A 219 -13.00 11.51 7.08
N ALA A 220 -13.22 11.52 5.77
CA ALA A 220 -14.12 10.56 5.13
C ALA A 220 -13.57 9.12 5.22
N SER A 221 -12.25 8.96 5.11
CA SER A 221 -11.55 7.68 5.23
C SER A 221 -11.66 7.08 6.64
N MET A 222 -11.43 7.88 7.68
CA MET A 222 -11.53 7.44 9.09
C MET A 222 -12.95 6.97 9.46
N ASN A 223 -13.98 7.50 8.79
CA ASN A 223 -15.38 7.10 8.99
C ASN A 223 -15.85 5.98 8.04
N SER A 224 -14.96 5.47 7.17
CA SER A 224 -15.28 4.43 6.20
C SER A 224 -15.06 3.03 6.77
N MET A 225 -15.75 2.05 6.19
CA MET A 225 -15.53 0.64 6.52
C MET A 225 -14.16 0.17 6.01
N GLU A 226 -13.32 -0.32 6.90
CA GLU A 226 -12.02 -0.87 6.51
C GLU A 226 -12.16 -2.04 5.53
N PHE A 227 -11.45 -1.94 4.41
CA PHE A 227 -11.43 -2.96 3.38
C PHE A 227 -10.49 -4.10 3.77
N SER A 228 -11.04 -5.14 4.40
CA SER A 228 -10.31 -6.39 4.61
C SER A 228 -10.17 -7.16 3.29
N SER A 229 -9.04 -6.98 2.61
CA SER A 229 -8.63 -7.86 1.51
C SER A 229 -8.17 -9.21 2.08
N GLY A 230 -9.06 -9.99 2.67
CA GLY A 230 -8.79 -11.38 3.04
C GLY A 230 -7.71 -11.59 4.13
N GLY A 231 -7.78 -10.86 5.25
CA GLY A 231 -7.21 -11.34 6.52
C GLY A 231 -5.81 -10.86 6.92
N PHE A 232 -5.35 -9.71 6.44
CA PHE A 232 -4.06 -9.15 6.86
C PHE A 232 -4.27 -8.01 7.86
N GLU A 233 -4.16 -8.28 9.16
CA GLU A 233 -3.92 -7.26 10.18
C GLU A 233 -2.42 -7.04 10.29
N LEU A 234 -1.98 -5.77 10.35
CA LEU A 234 -0.57 -5.44 10.58
C LEU A 234 -0.34 -5.49 12.09
N GLU A 235 0.28 -6.57 12.58
CA GLU A 235 0.83 -6.65 13.94
C GLU A 235 2.22 -5.98 14.05
#